data_AF-A0A5C1Q0I4-F1
#
_entry.id   AF-A0A5C1Q0I4-F1
#
_cell.length_a   1.000
_cell.length_b   1.000
_cell.length_c   1.000
_cell.angle_alpha   90.00
_cell.angle_beta   90.00
_cell.angle_gamma   90.00
#
_symmetry.space_group_name_H-M   'P 1'
#
loop_
_entity.id
_entity.type
_entity.pdbx_description
1 polymer ?
#
loop_
_entity_poly.entity_id
_entity_poly.type
_entity_poly.pdbx_seq_one_letter_code
_entity_poly.pdbx_strand_id
1 'polypeptide(L)'
;MLKPTPLALARSPRTRRDRGFTLIELMVALAVAGLLLMGAIPLVREWMMNMQVRNAAMSIAGGLEKARAEAVRRNRDVTFSLVWSNSTSPAGLSDDCTLSARSASWIISLEDPAGGCGGPLLTGDTSAADKPRLLARHAQGDGSPDVIVGVYDASCASATGETQVVFNSFGRAATSPAGPMRCVVVRHPGSDTTHTLRVMLGTGGSVRTCDPAVTERDDPRTCIPT
;
A
#
# COMPACT_ATOMS: atom_id res chain seq x y z
N MET A 1 33.57 -62.09 57.38
CA MET A 1 32.77 -62.37 56.17
C MET A 1 32.45 -61.05 55.48
N LEU A 2 33.30 -60.61 54.54
CA LEU A 2 33.02 -59.44 53.69
C LEU A 2 32.41 -59.93 52.37
N LYS A 3 31.19 -59.49 52.08
CA LYS A 3 30.49 -59.74 50.80
C LYS A 3 31.06 -58.81 49.72
N PRO A 4 31.35 -59.30 48.50
CA PRO A 4 31.79 -58.46 47.40
C PRO A 4 30.63 -57.67 46.77
N THR A 5 30.86 -56.39 46.50
CA THR A 5 29.96 -55.46 45.80
C THR A 5 29.95 -55.76 44.29
N PRO A 6 28.79 -55.83 43.62
CA PRO A 6 28.76 -56.03 42.16
C PRO A 6 29.09 -54.73 41.42
N LEU A 7 30.02 -54.80 40.47
CA LEU A 7 30.36 -53.72 39.55
C LEU A 7 29.20 -53.48 38.57
N ALA A 8 28.64 -52.27 38.59
CA ALA A 8 27.65 -51.84 37.61
C ALA A 8 28.30 -51.64 36.24
N LEU A 9 27.86 -52.41 35.24
CA LEU A 9 28.28 -52.26 33.85
C LEU A 9 27.76 -50.94 33.27
N ALA A 10 28.67 -50.01 32.95
CA ALA A 10 28.35 -48.80 32.22
C ALA A 10 27.86 -49.15 30.80
N ARG A 11 26.62 -48.80 30.47
CA ARG A 11 26.02 -49.01 29.15
C ARG A 11 26.58 -47.98 28.17
N SER A 12 27.37 -48.43 27.20
CA SER A 12 27.93 -47.58 26.13
C SER A 12 26.80 -46.97 25.27
N PRO A 13 26.80 -45.65 25.02
CA PRO A 13 25.80 -45.02 24.14
C PRO A 13 26.03 -45.47 22.69
N ARG A 14 25.00 -46.05 22.08
CA ARG A 14 25.03 -46.37 20.64
C ARG A 14 24.95 -45.06 19.87
N THR A 15 26.06 -44.61 19.30
CA THR A 15 26.06 -43.54 18.31
C THR A 15 25.23 -43.99 17.11
N ARG A 16 24.15 -43.26 16.80
CA ARG A 16 23.46 -43.44 15.52
C ARG A 16 24.47 -43.08 14.43
N ARG A 17 24.77 -44.03 13.54
CA ARG A 17 25.43 -43.70 12.28
C ARG A 17 24.40 -42.98 11.42
N ASP A 18 24.56 -41.67 11.31
CA ASP A 18 23.87 -40.91 10.26
C ASP A 18 24.33 -41.46 8.92
N ARG A 19 23.38 -41.97 8.14
CA ARG A 19 23.64 -42.44 6.78
C ARG A 19 23.76 -41.20 5.89
N GLY A 20 24.90 -41.06 5.22
CA GLY A 20 25.10 -40.01 4.21
C GLY A 20 24.23 -40.24 2.98
N PHE A 21 23.95 -39.17 2.24
CA PHE A 21 23.21 -39.20 0.99
C PHE A 21 24.06 -39.77 -0.15
N THR A 22 23.42 -40.50 -1.07
CA THR A 22 24.13 -41.00 -2.26
C THR A 22 24.25 -39.91 -3.33
N LEU A 23 25.25 -40.02 -4.23
CA LEU A 23 25.41 -39.06 -5.33
C LEU A 23 24.16 -39.01 -6.23
N ILE A 24 23.56 -40.16 -6.51
CA ILE A 24 22.34 -40.25 -7.31
C ILE A 24 21.14 -39.60 -6.61
N GLU A 25 21.03 -39.73 -5.28
CA GLU A 25 19.97 -39.11 -4.49
C GLU A 25 20.09 -37.58 -4.51
N LEU A 26 21.30 -37.03 -4.43
CA LEU A 26 21.52 -35.59 -4.61
C LEU A 26 21.17 -35.13 -6.03
N MET A 27 21.53 -35.89 -7.05
CA MET A 27 21.17 -35.55 -8.44
C MET A 27 19.65 -35.55 -8.66
N VAL A 28 18.94 -36.55 -8.14
CA VAL A 28 17.48 -36.64 -8.24
C VAL A 28 16.83 -35.52 -7.41
N ALA A 29 17.31 -35.25 -6.20
CA ALA A 29 16.79 -34.17 -5.36
C ALA A 29 16.95 -32.80 -6.03
N LEU A 30 18.11 -32.52 -6.63
CA LEU A 30 18.35 -31.27 -7.37
C LEU A 30 17.51 -31.18 -8.64
N ALA A 31 17.30 -32.30 -9.36
CA ALA A 31 16.43 -32.33 -10.53
C ALA A 31 14.97 -32.02 -10.16
N VAL A 32 14.45 -32.64 -9.09
CA VAL A 32 13.09 -32.38 -8.58
C VAL A 32 12.97 -30.96 -8.06
N ALA A 33 13.96 -30.46 -7.30
CA ALA A 33 13.98 -29.09 -6.82
C ALA A 33 13.97 -28.07 -7.96
N GLY A 34 14.76 -28.30 -9.02
CA GLY A 34 14.77 -27.45 -10.22
C GLY A 34 13.40 -27.39 -10.92
N LEU A 35 12.74 -28.55 -11.05
CA LEU A 35 11.39 -28.63 -11.63
C LEU A 35 10.35 -27.85 -10.81
N LEU A 36 10.41 -27.98 -9.47
CA LEU A 36 9.52 -27.27 -8.56
C LEU A 36 9.74 -25.75 -8.60
N LEU A 37 11.00 -25.31 -8.66
CA LEU A 37 11.34 -23.88 -8.75
C LEU A 37 10.82 -23.25 -10.05
N MET A 38 10.86 -23.96 -11.18
CA MET A 38 10.30 -23.47 -12.44
C MET A 38 8.78 -23.27 -12.37
N GLY A 39 8.06 -24.13 -11.65
CA GLY A 39 6.60 -24.02 -11.47
C GLY A 39 6.16 -22.92 -10.48
N ALA A 40 7.03 -22.49 -9.57
CA ALA A 40 6.68 -21.55 -8.50
C ALA A 40 6.64 -20.06 -8.94
N ILE A 41 7.37 -19.69 -10.00
CA ILE A 41 7.51 -18.32 -10.49
C ILE A 41 6.17 -17.62 -10.79
N PRO A 42 5.20 -18.21 -11.55
CA PRO A 42 3.94 -17.52 -11.86
C PRO A 42 3.11 -17.21 -10.61
N LEU A 43 3.13 -18.08 -9.60
CA LEU A 43 2.37 -17.90 -8.36
C LEU A 43 2.89 -16.72 -7.53
N VAL A 44 4.22 -16.57 -7.44
CA VAL A 44 4.87 -15.46 -6.72
C VAL A 44 4.58 -14.13 -7.41
N ARG A 45 4.53 -14.11 -8.75
CA ARG A 45 4.24 -12.90 -9.53
C ARG A 45 2.86 -12.34 -9.21
N GLU A 46 1.81 -13.17 -9.26
CA GLU A 46 0.44 -12.72 -8.96
C GLU A 46 0.28 -12.26 -7.50
N TRP A 47 0.88 -12.98 -6.56
CA TRP A 47 0.91 -12.55 -5.15
C TRP A 47 1.54 -11.17 -4.99
N MET A 48 2.68 -10.92 -5.65
CA MET A 48 3.37 -9.63 -5.58
C MET A 48 2.54 -8.50 -6.20
N MET A 49 1.86 -8.73 -7.33
CA MET A 49 0.95 -7.76 -7.93
C MET A 49 -0.20 -7.37 -6.98
N ASN A 50 -0.81 -8.37 -6.33
CA ASN A 50 -1.87 -8.15 -5.35
C ASN A 50 -1.36 -7.37 -4.12
N MET A 51 -0.12 -7.63 -3.68
CA MET A 51 0.51 -6.87 -2.61
C MET A 51 0.73 -5.40 -3.00
N GLN A 52 1.17 -5.12 -4.23
CA GLN A 52 1.30 -3.75 -4.73
C GLN A 52 -0.05 -3.00 -4.71
N VAL A 53 -1.13 -3.63 -5.21
CA VAL A 53 -2.47 -3.01 -5.19
C VAL A 53 -2.93 -2.71 -3.77
N ARG A 54 -2.73 -3.65 -2.83
CA ARG A 54 -3.05 -3.46 -1.41
C ARG A 54 -2.24 -2.33 -0.79
N ASN A 55 -0.94 -2.29 -1.02
CA ASN A 55 -0.05 -1.26 -0.48
C ASN A 55 -0.46 0.14 -0.96
N ALA A 56 -0.72 0.30 -2.26
CA ALA A 56 -1.19 1.56 -2.82
C ALA A 56 -2.55 1.99 -2.25
N ALA A 57 -3.52 1.07 -2.16
CA ALA A 57 -4.83 1.37 -1.58
C ALA A 57 -4.73 1.74 -0.10
N MET A 58 -3.94 1.02 0.70
CA MET A 58 -3.71 1.33 2.13
C MET A 58 -2.99 2.66 2.31
N SER A 59 -2.00 2.96 1.46
CA SER A 59 -1.28 4.23 1.50
C SER A 59 -2.19 5.42 1.20
N ILE A 60 -3.02 5.32 0.16
CA ILE A 60 -3.98 6.38 -0.18
C ILE A 60 -5.03 6.54 0.92
N ALA A 61 -5.59 5.44 1.43
CA ALA A 61 -6.56 5.48 2.53
C ALA A 61 -5.96 6.12 3.80
N GLY A 62 -4.76 5.69 4.20
CA GLY A 62 -4.04 6.25 5.35
C GLY A 62 -3.65 7.72 5.14
N GLY A 63 -3.31 8.13 3.91
CA GLY A 63 -3.06 9.51 3.55
C GLY A 63 -4.30 10.40 3.67
N LEU A 64 -5.46 9.94 3.21
CA LEU A 64 -6.74 10.63 3.38
C LEU A 64 -7.13 10.76 4.86
N GLU A 65 -7.00 9.68 5.64
CA GLU A 65 -7.26 9.70 7.08
C GLU A 65 -6.32 10.66 7.82
N LYS A 66 -5.04 10.67 7.46
CA LYS A 66 -4.04 11.60 8.00
C LYS A 66 -4.38 13.05 7.65
N ALA A 67 -4.78 13.34 6.41
CA ALA A 67 -5.17 14.69 5.99
C ALA A 67 -6.38 15.18 6.78
N ARG A 68 -7.39 14.32 6.95
CA ARG A 68 -8.56 14.59 7.79
C ARG A 68 -8.18 14.87 9.24
N ALA A 69 -7.33 14.03 9.83
CA ALA A 69 -6.87 14.20 11.21
C ALA A 69 -6.10 15.51 11.39
N GLU A 70 -5.24 15.86 10.43
CA GLU A 70 -4.51 17.13 10.45
C GLU A 70 -5.43 18.35 10.33
N ALA A 71 -6.52 18.26 9.54
CA ALA A 71 -7.50 19.34 9.41
C ALA A 71 -8.19 19.66 10.74
N VAL A 72 -8.62 18.60 11.42
CA VAL A 72 -9.24 18.69 12.75
C VAL A 72 -8.22 19.19 13.78
N ARG A 73 -7.01 18.60 13.80
CA ARG A 73 -5.95 18.92 14.77
C ARG A 73 -5.50 20.38 14.67
N ARG A 74 -5.46 20.93 13.45
CA ARG A 74 -4.99 22.30 13.20
C ARG A 74 -6.14 23.32 13.12
N ASN A 75 -7.39 22.88 13.23
CA ASN A 75 -8.58 23.72 13.06
C ASN A 75 -8.53 24.57 11.78
N ARG A 76 -8.07 23.99 10.67
CA ARG A 76 -7.95 24.66 9.37
C ARG A 76 -8.11 23.66 8.23
N ASP A 77 -8.30 24.19 7.03
CA ASP A 77 -8.37 23.38 5.83
C ASP A 77 -7.01 22.72 5.51
N VAL A 78 -7.08 21.45 5.11
CA VAL A 78 -5.95 20.61 4.69
C VAL A 78 -6.30 19.92 3.39
N THR A 79 -5.39 19.96 2.42
CA THR A 79 -5.59 19.38 1.09
C THR A 79 -4.82 18.08 0.96
N PHE A 80 -5.52 17.02 0.59
CA PHE A 80 -4.91 15.80 0.04
C PHE A 80 -4.90 15.91 -1.48
N SER A 81 -3.76 15.65 -2.12
CA SER A 81 -3.62 15.71 -3.58
C SER A 81 -2.95 14.45 -4.12
N LEU A 82 -3.55 13.84 -5.15
CA LEU A 82 -2.87 12.87 -6.00
C LEU A 82 -2.01 13.62 -7.01
N VAL A 83 -0.76 13.18 -7.11
CA VAL A 83 0.28 13.85 -7.89
C VAL A 83 0.99 12.86 -8.77
N TRP A 84 1.54 13.35 -9.86
CA TRP A 84 2.31 12.57 -10.81
C TRP A 84 3.54 11.95 -10.15
N SER A 85 3.88 10.72 -10.55
CA SER A 85 5.14 10.07 -10.21
C SER A 85 6.05 10.05 -11.44
N ASN A 86 7.27 10.59 -11.34
CA ASN A 86 8.25 10.45 -12.42
C ASN A 86 8.99 9.11 -12.29
N SER A 87 9.00 8.33 -13.38
CA SER A 87 9.74 7.06 -13.51
C SER A 87 11.27 7.20 -13.41
N THR A 88 11.85 8.41 -13.50
CA THR A 88 13.32 8.60 -13.39
C THR A 88 13.85 8.39 -11.96
N SER A 89 12.96 8.37 -10.96
CA SER A 89 13.27 7.81 -9.64
C SER A 89 12.11 6.90 -9.24
N PRO A 90 12.25 5.57 -9.28
CA PRO A 90 11.22 4.64 -8.83
C PRO A 90 10.96 4.72 -7.31
N ALA A 91 11.52 5.69 -6.59
CA ALA A 91 11.21 6.06 -5.21
C ALA A 91 10.82 7.54 -5.06
N GLY A 92 10.74 8.32 -6.15
CA GLY A 92 10.68 9.77 -6.11
C GLY A 92 9.39 10.36 -6.66
N LEU A 93 8.71 11.11 -5.81
CA LEU A 93 7.72 12.10 -6.25
C LEU A 93 8.44 13.25 -6.99
N SER A 94 7.89 13.73 -8.12
CA SER A 94 8.46 14.89 -8.83
C SER A 94 8.28 16.17 -8.01
N ASP A 95 9.28 17.05 -8.00
CA ASP A 95 9.24 18.32 -7.26
C ASP A 95 8.15 19.28 -7.76
N ASP A 96 7.69 19.12 -9.00
CA ASP A 96 6.70 19.99 -9.64
C ASP A 96 5.28 19.82 -9.10
N CYS A 97 4.98 18.78 -8.31
CA CYS A 97 3.64 18.54 -7.76
C CYS A 97 2.51 18.54 -8.81
N THR A 98 2.78 18.12 -10.03
CA THR A 98 1.77 18.05 -11.10
C THR A 98 0.64 17.13 -10.67
N LEU A 99 -0.58 17.64 -10.58
CA LEU A 99 -1.75 16.86 -10.18
C LEU A 99 -2.05 15.75 -11.20
N SER A 100 -2.37 14.55 -10.72
CA SER A 100 -2.65 13.42 -11.59
C SER A 100 -3.64 12.44 -10.97
N ALA A 101 -4.72 12.14 -11.69
CA ALA A 101 -5.69 11.11 -11.32
C ALA A 101 -5.23 9.69 -11.69
N ARG A 102 -3.97 9.53 -12.11
CA ARG A 102 -3.42 8.29 -12.69
C ARG A 102 -2.24 7.70 -11.92
N SER A 103 -1.95 8.24 -10.74
CA SER A 103 -0.78 7.88 -9.92
C SER A 103 -1.21 7.60 -8.49
N ALA A 104 -0.51 6.70 -7.80
CA ALA A 104 -0.65 6.42 -6.38
C ALA A 104 0.25 7.30 -5.50
N SER A 105 1.02 8.23 -6.09
CA SER A 105 1.74 9.24 -5.32
C SER A 105 0.78 10.31 -4.81
N TRP A 106 0.98 10.72 -3.57
CA TRP A 106 0.15 11.72 -2.93
C TRP A 106 0.93 12.59 -1.97
N ILE A 107 0.33 13.73 -1.66
CA ILE A 107 0.82 14.69 -0.68
C ILE A 107 -0.32 15.23 0.17
N ILE A 108 0.05 15.76 1.32
CA ILE A 108 -0.84 16.50 2.21
C ILE A 108 -0.22 17.88 2.39
N SER A 109 -0.96 18.93 2.05
CA SER A 109 -0.48 20.31 2.10
C SER A 109 -1.52 21.22 2.74
N LEU A 110 -1.06 22.40 3.18
CA LEU A 110 -1.91 23.42 3.78
C LEU A 110 -2.30 24.53 2.79
N GLU A 111 -1.59 24.60 1.67
CA GLU A 111 -1.83 25.50 0.55
C GLU A 111 -1.71 24.71 -0.78
N ASP A 112 -1.95 25.37 -1.92
CA ASP A 112 -1.83 24.77 -3.26
C ASP A 112 -0.43 24.20 -3.46
N PRO A 113 -0.29 22.88 -3.71
CA PRO A 113 1.00 22.24 -3.77
C PRO A 113 1.82 22.48 -5.04
N ALA A 114 1.26 23.09 -6.08
CA ALA A 114 1.93 23.24 -7.37
C ALA A 114 3.38 23.76 -7.26
N GLY A 115 4.32 23.03 -7.86
CA GLY A 115 5.76 23.36 -7.84
C GLY A 115 6.50 23.13 -6.52
N GLY A 116 5.82 22.61 -5.48
CA GLY A 116 6.34 22.59 -4.11
C GLY A 116 6.70 21.22 -3.53
N CYS A 117 6.65 20.14 -4.31
CA CYS A 117 6.79 18.76 -3.80
C CYS A 117 8.18 18.44 -3.27
N GLY A 118 9.21 19.18 -3.72
CA GLY A 118 10.59 19.04 -3.25
C GLY A 118 10.87 19.75 -1.92
N GLY A 119 9.96 20.63 -1.47
CA GLY A 119 10.13 21.39 -0.23
C GLY A 119 10.19 20.49 1.01
N PRO A 120 10.70 20.97 2.15
CA PRO A 120 10.76 20.18 3.39
C PRO A 120 9.36 19.82 3.92
N LEU A 121 9.26 18.71 4.66
CA LEU A 121 8.07 18.44 5.46
C LEU A 121 8.02 19.42 6.64
N LEU A 122 6.82 19.87 6.97
CA LEU A 122 6.55 20.80 8.06
C LEU A 122 6.77 20.11 9.41
N THR A 123 7.91 20.39 10.03
CA THR A 123 8.25 19.95 11.39
C THR A 123 8.08 21.13 12.36
N GLY A 124 6.89 21.26 12.95
CA GLY A 124 6.57 22.36 13.88
C GLY A 124 6.03 23.61 13.18
N ASP A 125 6.33 24.79 13.73
CA ASP A 125 5.81 26.07 13.27
C ASP A 125 6.74 26.71 12.23
N THR A 126 6.76 26.18 11.02
CA THR A 126 7.47 26.84 9.91
C THR A 126 6.66 28.03 9.39
N SER A 127 7.38 29.05 8.95
CA SER A 127 6.82 30.36 8.58
C SER A 127 5.86 30.27 7.38
N ALA A 128 4.99 31.28 7.22
CA ALA A 128 4.09 31.40 6.07
C ALA A 128 4.80 31.55 4.70
N ALA A 129 6.14 31.69 4.70
CA ALA A 129 6.95 31.78 3.50
C ALA A 129 7.23 30.40 2.86
N ASP A 130 7.15 29.30 3.62
CA ASP A 130 7.45 27.94 3.15
C ASP A 130 6.22 27.27 2.50
N LYS A 131 5.59 27.94 1.53
CA LYS A 131 4.48 27.35 0.76
C LYS A 131 5.02 26.21 -0.12
N PRO A 132 4.30 25.08 -0.25
CA PRO A 132 2.90 24.83 0.14
C PRO A 132 2.70 24.16 1.52
N ARG A 133 3.70 24.23 2.42
CA ARG A 133 3.70 23.64 3.76
C ARG A 133 3.21 22.18 3.75
N LEU A 134 4.10 21.30 3.28
CA LEU A 134 3.84 19.87 3.17
C LEU A 134 3.79 19.19 4.55
N LEU A 135 2.68 18.53 4.87
CA LEU A 135 2.51 17.74 6.09
C LEU A 135 2.98 16.29 5.92
N ALA A 136 2.84 15.75 4.71
CA ALA A 136 3.25 14.40 4.35
C ALA A 136 3.38 14.27 2.83
N ARG A 137 4.15 13.27 2.40
CA ARG A 137 4.24 12.84 1.01
C ARG A 137 4.42 11.33 0.95
N HIS A 138 4.05 10.75 -0.18
CA HIS A 138 4.24 9.34 -0.48
C HIS A 138 4.45 9.17 -1.98
N ALA A 139 5.46 8.39 -2.37
CA ALA A 139 5.69 8.06 -3.77
C ALA A 139 5.07 6.70 -4.10
N GLN A 140 4.42 6.55 -5.26
CA GLN A 140 3.94 5.27 -5.77
C GLN A 140 5.03 4.18 -5.76
N GLY A 141 6.25 4.61 -6.03
CA GLY A 141 7.46 3.80 -5.97
C GLY A 141 7.71 3.06 -4.65
N ASP A 142 7.17 3.59 -3.54
CA ASP A 142 7.31 3.01 -2.20
C ASP A 142 6.38 1.79 -2.04
N GLY A 143 6.76 0.69 -2.68
CA GLY A 143 6.12 -0.62 -2.52
C GLY A 143 4.95 -0.89 -3.48
N SER A 144 4.68 -0.01 -4.44
CA SER A 144 3.62 -0.18 -5.46
C SER A 144 3.99 0.37 -6.86
N PRO A 145 5.22 0.17 -7.37
CA PRO A 145 5.71 0.88 -8.56
C PRO A 145 4.85 0.69 -9.82
N ASP A 146 4.21 -0.47 -9.98
CA ASP A 146 3.55 -0.87 -11.23
C ASP A 146 2.02 -0.66 -11.23
N VAL A 147 1.44 -0.16 -10.13
CA VAL A 147 -0.02 0.03 -10.06
C VAL A 147 -0.50 1.16 -10.98
N ILE A 148 -1.74 1.03 -11.46
CA ILE A 148 -2.47 2.08 -12.14
C ILE A 148 -3.60 2.54 -11.23
N VAL A 149 -3.73 3.86 -11.11
CA VAL A 149 -4.81 4.52 -10.39
C VAL A 149 -5.78 5.17 -11.37
N GLY A 150 -7.06 5.21 -11.00
CA GLY A 150 -8.06 6.05 -11.64
C GLY A 150 -8.99 6.67 -10.59
N VAL A 151 -9.41 7.92 -10.81
CA VAL A 151 -10.38 8.59 -9.95
C VAL A 151 -11.76 8.58 -10.62
N TYR A 152 -12.78 8.33 -9.81
CA TYR A 152 -14.17 8.13 -10.22
C TYR A 152 -15.13 8.93 -9.34
N ASP A 153 -16.37 9.04 -9.81
CA ASP A 153 -17.49 9.61 -9.06
C ASP A 153 -17.79 8.86 -7.75
N ALA A 154 -18.75 9.36 -6.97
CA ALA A 154 -19.13 8.78 -5.67
C ALA A 154 -19.65 7.33 -5.75
N SER A 155 -20.13 6.90 -6.92
CA SER A 155 -20.57 5.52 -7.16
C SER A 155 -19.45 4.61 -7.69
N CYS A 156 -18.25 5.16 -7.90
CA CYS A 156 -17.11 4.50 -8.54
C CYS A 156 -17.43 3.97 -9.95
N ALA A 157 -18.38 4.60 -10.66
CA ALA A 157 -18.87 4.11 -11.95
C ALA A 157 -18.25 4.87 -13.13
N SER A 158 -18.16 6.19 -13.03
CA SER A 158 -17.66 7.04 -14.12
C SER A 158 -16.34 7.69 -13.72
N ALA A 159 -15.35 7.63 -14.61
CA ALA A 159 -14.06 8.27 -14.36
C ALA A 159 -14.20 9.80 -14.34
N THR A 160 -13.46 10.45 -13.45
CA THR A 160 -13.42 11.91 -13.27
C THR A 160 -12.01 12.44 -13.38
N GLY A 161 -11.87 13.75 -13.60
CA GLY A 161 -10.57 14.45 -13.60
C GLY A 161 -10.09 14.88 -12.22
N GLU A 162 -10.89 14.65 -11.16
CA GLU A 162 -10.58 15.14 -9.82
C GLU A 162 -9.31 14.51 -9.23
N THR A 163 -8.48 15.34 -8.62
CA THR A 163 -7.17 14.93 -8.07
C THR A 163 -6.98 15.37 -6.62
N GLN A 164 -7.95 16.08 -6.05
CA GLN A 164 -7.81 16.67 -4.73
C GLN A 164 -9.05 16.47 -3.86
N VAL A 165 -8.81 16.50 -2.56
CA VAL A 165 -9.84 16.59 -1.52
C VAL A 165 -9.36 17.60 -0.48
N VAL A 166 -10.19 18.59 -0.18
CA VAL A 166 -9.95 19.51 0.93
C VAL A 166 -10.77 19.03 2.13
N PHE A 167 -10.14 18.80 3.27
CA PHE A 167 -10.82 18.55 4.54
C PHE A 167 -10.89 19.84 5.34
N ASN A 168 -12.08 20.20 5.81
CA ASN A 168 -12.25 21.34 6.70
C ASN A 168 -11.94 21.00 8.17
N SER A 169 -12.00 21.98 9.05
CA SER A 169 -11.72 21.81 10.50
C SER A 169 -12.65 20.83 11.23
N PHE A 170 -13.81 20.47 10.64
CA PHE A 170 -14.70 19.43 11.15
C PHE A 170 -14.39 18.04 10.57
N GLY A 171 -13.35 17.92 9.75
CA GLY A 171 -12.95 16.68 9.08
C GLY A 171 -13.92 16.24 7.99
N ARG A 172 -14.74 17.15 7.45
CA ARG A 172 -15.62 16.87 6.32
C ARG A 172 -14.89 17.21 5.02
N ALA A 173 -15.14 16.42 3.98
CA ALA A 173 -14.67 16.74 2.64
C ALA A 173 -15.44 17.96 2.13
N ALA A 174 -14.73 19.07 1.91
CA ALA A 174 -15.30 20.29 1.38
C ALA A 174 -15.77 20.09 -0.06
N THR A 175 -16.91 20.67 -0.38
CA THR A 175 -17.47 20.66 -1.74
C THR A 175 -16.77 21.73 -2.57
N SER A 176 -15.94 21.33 -3.53
CA SER A 176 -15.46 22.20 -4.61
C SER A 176 -16.53 22.29 -5.71
N PRO A 177 -16.59 23.37 -6.52
CA PRO A 177 -17.45 23.43 -7.72
C PRO A 177 -17.24 22.26 -8.70
N ALA A 178 -16.03 21.67 -8.73
CA ALA A 178 -15.71 20.46 -9.51
C ALA A 178 -16.09 19.14 -8.80
N GLY A 179 -16.50 19.22 -7.53
CA GLY A 179 -16.67 18.08 -6.63
C GLY A 179 -15.32 17.57 -6.10
N PRO A 180 -15.23 17.05 -4.86
CA PRO A 180 -14.00 16.43 -4.39
C PRO A 180 -13.80 15.07 -5.05
N MET A 181 -12.57 14.58 -5.11
CA MET A 181 -12.30 13.15 -5.37
C MET A 181 -13.11 12.28 -4.39
N ARG A 182 -13.93 11.36 -4.92
CA ARG A 182 -14.82 10.51 -4.11
C ARG A 182 -14.41 9.05 -4.10
N CYS A 183 -13.90 8.54 -5.22
CA CYS A 183 -13.50 7.15 -5.35
C CYS A 183 -12.19 7.02 -6.10
N VAL A 184 -11.24 6.31 -5.51
CA VAL A 184 -9.95 5.98 -6.13
C VAL A 184 -9.90 4.48 -6.38
N VAL A 185 -9.77 4.09 -7.64
CA VAL A 185 -9.65 2.70 -8.06
C VAL A 185 -8.17 2.39 -8.29
N VAL A 186 -7.69 1.34 -7.65
CA VAL A 186 -6.31 0.87 -7.74
C VAL A 186 -6.31 -0.53 -8.36
N ARG A 187 -5.51 -0.72 -9.41
CA ARG A 187 -5.38 -2.00 -10.13
C ARG A 187 -3.96 -2.20 -10.62
N HIS A 188 -3.61 -3.43 -10.97
CA HIS A 188 -2.34 -3.75 -11.60
C HIS A 188 -2.54 -4.05 -13.10
N PRO A 189 -1.70 -3.54 -14.03
CA PRO A 189 -1.85 -3.79 -15.47
C PRO A 189 -1.41 -5.19 -15.92
N GLY A 190 -0.61 -5.88 -15.11
CA GLY A 190 0.06 -7.12 -15.49
C GLY A 190 -0.81 -8.39 -15.51
N SER A 191 -2.06 -8.35 -15.04
CA SER A 191 -3.03 -9.46 -15.13
C SER A 191 -4.45 -8.99 -14.84
N ASP A 192 -5.42 -9.49 -15.61
CA ASP A 192 -6.86 -9.29 -15.39
C ASP A 192 -7.39 -10.06 -14.15
N THR A 193 -6.61 -11.00 -13.61
CA THR A 193 -6.95 -11.75 -12.38
C THR A 193 -6.53 -11.02 -11.11
N THR A 194 -5.75 -9.94 -11.21
CA THR A 194 -5.30 -9.19 -10.03
C THR A 194 -6.50 -8.54 -9.36
N HIS A 195 -6.52 -8.55 -8.02
CA HIS A 195 -7.52 -7.81 -7.26
C HIS A 195 -7.48 -6.34 -7.66
N THR A 196 -8.67 -5.77 -7.84
CA THR A 196 -8.87 -4.32 -7.92
C THR A 196 -9.36 -3.87 -6.55
N LEU A 197 -8.86 -2.77 -6.01
CA LEU A 197 -9.36 -2.19 -4.77
C LEU A 197 -9.89 -0.79 -5.02
N ARG A 198 -10.91 -0.40 -4.24
CA ARG A 198 -11.46 0.95 -4.27
C ARG A 198 -11.27 1.60 -2.91
N VAL A 199 -10.74 2.82 -2.90
CA VAL A 199 -10.71 3.69 -1.73
C VAL A 199 -11.83 4.72 -1.91
N MET A 200 -12.88 4.59 -1.11
CA MET A 200 -14.07 5.43 -1.15
C MET A 200 -14.03 6.45 -0.02
N LEU A 201 -14.29 7.69 -0.36
CA LEU A 201 -14.47 8.79 0.57
C LEU A 201 -15.96 9.06 0.72
N GLY A 202 -16.46 9.26 1.94
CA GLY A 202 -17.82 9.71 2.25
C GLY A 202 -17.88 11.24 2.37
N THR A 203 -19.05 11.85 2.19
CA THR A 203 -19.20 13.32 2.27
C THR A 203 -18.89 13.85 3.68
N GLY A 204 -19.10 13.02 4.71
CA GLY A 204 -18.68 13.26 6.09
C GLY A 204 -17.18 13.09 6.34
N GLY A 205 -16.38 12.77 5.31
CA GLY A 205 -14.94 12.53 5.40
C GLY A 205 -14.54 11.12 5.83
N SER A 206 -15.47 10.17 5.92
CA SER A 206 -15.14 8.77 6.19
C SER A 206 -14.36 8.16 5.02
N VAL A 207 -13.27 7.46 5.30
CA VAL A 207 -12.49 6.74 4.28
C VAL A 207 -12.72 5.25 4.46
N ARG A 208 -12.97 4.52 3.37
CA ARG A 208 -13.14 3.06 3.40
C ARG A 208 -12.51 2.42 2.17
N THR A 209 -11.84 1.30 2.38
CA THR A 209 -11.34 0.45 1.31
C THR A 209 -12.27 -0.74 1.10
N CYS A 210 -12.61 -1.06 -0.14
CA CYS A 210 -13.46 -2.19 -0.50
C CYS A 210 -12.93 -2.92 -1.75
N ASP A 211 -13.39 -4.15 -1.96
CA ASP A 211 -13.08 -4.97 -3.14
C ASP A 211 -14.36 -5.15 -3.97
N PRO A 212 -14.41 -4.65 -5.22
CA PRO A 212 -15.58 -4.77 -6.08
C PRO A 212 -15.85 -6.20 -6.57
N ALA A 213 -14.90 -7.13 -6.43
CA ALA A 213 -15.12 -8.54 -6.72
C ALA A 213 -15.95 -9.24 -5.62
N VAL A 214 -16.06 -8.65 -4.43
CA VAL A 214 -16.88 -9.17 -3.33
C VAL A 214 -18.32 -8.72 -3.53
N THR A 215 -19.23 -9.68 -3.74
CA THR A 215 -20.66 -9.45 -4.00
C THR A 215 -21.56 -9.92 -2.85
N GLU A 216 -21.01 -10.59 -1.85
CA GLU A 216 -21.73 -11.04 -0.67
C GLU A 216 -22.11 -9.84 0.21
N ARG A 217 -23.41 -9.66 0.45
CA ARG A 217 -23.94 -8.42 1.05
C ARG A 217 -23.46 -8.17 2.48
N ASP A 218 -23.16 -9.24 3.22
CA ASP A 218 -22.76 -9.18 4.63
C ASP A 218 -21.23 -9.25 4.81
N ASP A 219 -20.44 -9.35 3.72
CA ASP A 219 -18.98 -9.27 3.79
C ASP A 219 -18.55 -7.79 4.01
N PRO A 220 -17.74 -7.49 5.03
CA PRO A 220 -17.30 -6.11 5.32
C PRO A 220 -16.43 -5.50 4.21
N ARG A 221 -15.93 -6.29 3.27
CA ARG A 221 -15.12 -5.84 2.13
C ARG A 221 -15.96 -5.38 0.94
N THR A 222 -17.28 -5.58 0.98
CA THR A 222 -18.18 -5.18 -0.11
C THR A 222 -18.21 -3.67 -0.28
N CYS A 223 -18.25 -3.22 -1.54
CA CYS A 223 -18.34 -1.80 -1.84
C CYS A 223 -19.76 -1.27 -1.64
N ILE A 224 -19.96 -0.51 -0.55
CA ILE A 224 -21.21 0.18 -0.26
C ILE A 224 -21.06 1.66 -0.67
N PRO A 225 -21.98 2.23 -1.47
CA PRO A 225 -21.94 3.64 -1.86
C PRO A 225 -22.01 4.57 -0.63
N THR A 226 -21.22 5.66 -0.64
CA THR A 226 -21.01 6.59 0.48
C THR A 226 -21.50 8.02 0.26
#